data_AF-A0A1J3H4X8-F1
#
_entry.id   AF-A0A1J3H4X8-F1
#
_cell.length_a   1.000
_cell.length_b   1.000
_cell.length_c   1.000
_cell.angle_alpha   90.00
_cell.angle_beta   90.00
_cell.angle_gamma   90.00
#
_symmetry.space_group_name_H-M   'P 1'
#
loop_
_entity.id
_entity.type
_entity.pdbx_description
1 polymer ?
#
loop_
_entity_poly.entity_id
_entity_poly.type
_entity_poly.pdbx_seq_one_letter_code
_entity_poly.pdbx_strand_id
1 'polypeptide(L)'
;SGQSSEVNLQMRRHKMSELPETDDGIAQWCQDLFITKDAQLEKYFTKDVFSDLDVHQINRPIKPLIVVIVWLCLLIFGGFKLLQWLSMVASWKINCLFVFFLVIATVTMQVLIQSSESQRSTPAKKPLQEQLIPA
;
A
#
# COMPACT_ATOMS: atom_id res chain seq x y z
N SER A 1 -5.21 -8.43 -18.81
CA SER A 1 -4.44 -7.22 -18.46
C SER A 1 -5.31 -6.36 -17.57
N GLY A 2 -4.92 -6.12 -16.31
CA GLY A 2 -5.59 -5.11 -15.47
C GLY A 2 -4.87 -3.79 -15.65
N GLN A 3 -5.55 -2.76 -16.16
CA GLN A 3 -5.01 -1.40 -16.18
C GLN A 3 -5.47 -0.67 -14.91
N SER A 4 -4.54 0.05 -14.28
CA SER A 4 -4.85 0.92 -13.14
C SER A 4 -5.51 2.19 -13.66
N SER A 5 -6.73 2.48 -13.19
CA SER A 5 -7.43 3.73 -13.49
C SER A 5 -7.55 4.57 -12.22
N GLU A 6 -7.25 5.86 -12.33
CA GLU A 6 -7.45 6.81 -11.25
C GLU A 6 -8.93 7.15 -11.15
N VAL A 7 -9.55 6.83 -10.01
CA VAL A 7 -10.96 7.12 -9.73
C VAL A 7 -11.02 8.18 -8.64
N ASN A 8 -11.50 9.36 -8.99
CA ASN A 8 -11.73 10.43 -8.04
C ASN A 8 -13.08 10.21 -7.33
N LEU A 9 -13.04 10.01 -6.01
CA LEU A 9 -14.21 9.70 -5.19
C LEU A 9 -14.45 10.80 -4.16
N GLN A 10 -15.70 11.29 -4.08
CA GLN A 10 -16.16 12.16 -3.00
C GLN A 10 -17.21 11.44 -2.15
N MET A 11 -16.96 11.33 -0.84
CA MET A 11 -17.90 10.72 0.12
C MET A 11 -18.41 11.77 1.10
N ARG A 12 -19.73 11.82 1.29
CA ARG A 12 -20.40 12.66 2.30
C ARG A 12 -21.10 11.78 3.33
N ARG A 13 -21.10 12.21 4.60
CA ARG A 13 -21.84 11.54 5.67
C ARG A 13 -23.11 12.34 5.97
N HIS A 14 -24.26 11.69 5.93
CA HIS A 14 -25.53 12.24 6.37
C HIS A 14 -25.87 11.66 7.75
N LYS A 15 -26.40 12.48 8.66
CA LYS A 15 -26.78 12.00 9.99
C LYS A 15 -28.06 11.19 9.90
N MET A 16 -28.17 10.12 10.69
CA MET A 16 -29.37 9.28 10.70
C MET A 16 -30.64 10.07 11.11
N SER A 17 -30.48 11.15 11.88
CA SER A 17 -31.56 12.05 12.26
C SER A 17 -32.14 12.90 11.12
N GLU A 18 -31.44 12.98 9.98
CA GLU A 18 -31.90 13.71 8.78
C GLU A 18 -32.75 12.82 7.86
N LEU A 19 -32.84 11.52 8.16
CA LEU A 19 -33.62 10.58 7.38
C LEU A 19 -35.10 10.64 7.80
N PRO A 20 -36.04 10.92 6.88
CA PRO A 20 -37.47 10.91 7.20
C PRO A 20 -37.95 9.51 7.60
N GLU A 21 -38.93 9.42 8.50
CA GLU A 21 -39.46 8.13 8.98
C GLU A 21 -40.55 7.55 8.07
N THR A 22 -41.10 8.35 7.15
CA THR A 22 -42.15 7.93 6.20
C THR A 22 -41.54 7.52 4.86
N ASP A 23 -42.08 6.48 4.23
CA ASP A 23 -41.59 5.94 2.95
C ASP A 23 -41.58 7.00 1.84
N ASP A 24 -42.66 7.80 1.73
CA ASP A 24 -42.74 8.92 0.80
C ASP A 24 -41.69 10.01 1.07
N GLY A 25 -41.36 10.23 2.35
CA GLY A 25 -40.33 11.18 2.76
C GLY A 25 -38.93 10.70 2.40
N ILE A 26 -38.66 9.40 2.55
CA ILE A 26 -37.40 8.78 2.15
C ILE A 26 -37.22 8.87 0.63
N ALA A 27 -38.27 8.59 -0.14
CA ALA A 27 -38.24 8.69 -1.60
C ALA A 27 -37.91 10.12 -2.06
N GLN A 28 -38.55 11.13 -1.49
CA GLN A 28 -38.29 12.54 -1.80
C GLN A 28 -36.88 12.96 -1.37
N TRP A 29 -36.41 12.50 -0.22
CA TRP A 29 -35.05 12.77 0.28
C TRP A 29 -33.97 12.15 -0.61
N CYS A 30 -34.16 10.91 -1.06
CA CYS A 30 -33.28 10.25 -2.02
C CYS A 30 -33.25 10.98 -3.36
N GLN A 31 -34.40 11.49 -3.82
CA GLN A 31 -34.50 12.25 -5.06
C GLN A 31 -33.72 13.57 -4.97
N ASP A 32 -33.90 14.32 -3.90
CA ASP A 32 -33.21 15.61 -3.68
C ASP A 32 -31.69 15.42 -3.54
N LEU A 33 -31.25 14.37 -2.84
CA LEU A 33 -29.85 13.96 -2.77
C LEU A 33 -29.28 13.59 -4.13
N PHE A 34 -30.06 12.87 -4.94
CA PHE A 34 -29.63 12.45 -6.27
C PHE A 34 -29.43 13.66 -7.18
N ILE A 35 -30.39 14.59 -7.20
CA ILE A 35 -30.30 15.84 -7.98
C ILE A 35 -29.10 16.67 -7.51
N THR A 36 -28.90 16.80 -6.20
CA THR A 36 -27.76 17.53 -5.64
C THR A 36 -26.42 16.89 -6.04
N LYS A 37 -26.34 15.56 -6.02
CA LYS A 37 -25.16 14.80 -6.46
C LYS A 37 -24.89 14.99 -7.95
N ASP A 38 -25.94 14.97 -8.77
CA ASP A 38 -25.84 15.12 -10.22
C ASP A 38 -25.34 16.52 -10.60
N ALA A 39 -25.87 17.56 -9.97
CA ALA A 39 -25.40 18.94 -10.14
C ALA A 39 -23.94 19.14 -9.68
N GLN A 40 -23.46 18.35 -8.71
CA GLN A 40 -22.05 18.35 -8.31
C GLN A 40 -21.16 17.62 -9.34
N LEU A 41 -21.67 16.54 -9.92
CA LEU A 41 -20.97 15.76 -10.94
C LEU A 41 -20.80 16.58 -12.23
N GLU A 42 -21.82 17.33 -12.63
CA GLU A 42 -21.75 18.24 -13.78
C GLU A 42 -20.69 19.35 -13.57
N LYS A 43 -20.60 19.88 -12.34
CA LYS A 43 -19.54 20.83 -11.97
C LYS A 43 -18.15 20.18 -12.00
N TYR A 44 -18.02 18.91 -11.60
CA TYR A 44 -16.78 18.16 -11.70
C TYR A 44 -16.36 17.99 -13.17
N PHE A 45 -17.26 17.60 -14.07
CA PHE A 45 -16.96 17.50 -15.50
C PHE A 45 -16.46 18.81 -16.11
N THR A 46 -16.88 19.95 -15.56
CA THR A 46 -16.52 21.28 -16.07
C THR A 46 -15.22 21.82 -15.45
N LYS A 47 -14.91 21.50 -14.19
CA LYS A 47 -13.77 22.05 -13.43
C LYS A 47 -12.68 21.04 -13.07
N ASP A 48 -12.88 19.75 -13.33
CA ASP A 48 -12.02 18.60 -12.94
C ASP A 48 -11.72 18.49 -11.42
N VAL A 49 -12.42 19.26 -10.58
CA VAL A 49 -12.22 19.29 -9.12
C VAL A 49 -13.56 19.16 -8.41
N PHE A 50 -13.69 18.18 -7.52
CA PHE A 50 -14.94 17.85 -6.84
C PHE A 50 -15.38 18.92 -5.83
N SER A 51 -14.45 19.71 -5.26
CA SER A 51 -14.76 20.84 -4.38
C SER A 51 -13.51 21.67 -4.03
N ASP A 52 -13.71 22.98 -3.85
CA ASP A 52 -12.82 23.95 -3.17
C ASP A 52 -12.97 23.90 -1.63
N LEU A 53 -13.93 23.10 -1.13
CA LEU A 53 -14.22 22.98 0.29
C LEU A 53 -13.13 22.17 0.98
N ASP A 54 -12.47 22.82 1.94
CA ASP A 54 -11.49 22.26 2.86
C ASP A 54 -11.80 20.80 3.16
N VAL A 55 -10.90 19.92 2.70
CA VAL A 55 -10.87 18.51 3.08
C VAL A 55 -11.07 18.49 4.58
N HIS A 56 -12.24 18.03 5.02
CA HIS A 56 -12.58 17.94 6.43
C HIS A 56 -11.51 17.04 7.03
N GLN A 57 -10.49 17.64 7.64
CA GLN A 57 -9.38 16.91 8.17
C GLN A 57 -9.99 16.03 9.23
N ILE A 58 -10.11 14.74 8.89
CA ILE A 58 -10.48 13.67 9.79
C ILE A 58 -9.63 13.94 11.01
N ASN A 59 -10.27 14.44 12.08
CA ASN A 59 -9.63 14.83 13.32
C ASN A 59 -9.01 13.56 13.90
N ARG A 60 -7.81 13.25 13.40
CA ARG A 60 -7.16 11.98 13.62
C ARG A 60 -6.81 12.00 15.09
N PRO A 61 -7.33 11.07 15.90
CA PRO A 61 -7.14 11.16 17.33
C PRO A 61 -5.64 11.12 17.61
N ILE A 62 -5.10 12.23 18.13
CA ILE A 62 -3.67 12.39 18.43
C ILE A 62 -3.26 11.49 19.60
N LYS A 63 -4.23 11.15 20.46
CA LYS A 63 -4.07 10.29 21.64
C LYS A 63 -3.44 8.91 21.31
N PRO A 64 -3.97 8.10 20.38
CA PRO A 64 -3.35 6.83 20.00
C PRO A 64 -1.99 7.01 19.31
N LEU A 65 -1.77 8.11 18.59
CA LEU A 65 -0.49 8.37 17.93
C LEU A 65 0.64 8.55 18.96
N ILE A 66 0.37 9.26 20.06
CA ILE A 66 1.32 9.39 21.18
C ILE A 66 1.61 8.02 21.82
N VAL A 67 0.57 7.20 22.07
CA VAL A 67 0.75 5.86 22.65
C VAL A 67 1.67 5.01 21.77
N VAL A 68 1.46 5.01 20.46
CA VAL A 68 2.30 4.26 19.50
C VAL A 68 3.73 4.75 19.52
N ILE A 69 3.95 6.08 19.54
CA ILE A 69 5.31 6.65 19.59
C ILE A 69 6.02 6.26 20.89
N VAL A 70 5.34 6.37 22.04
CA VAL A 70 5.91 5.99 23.34
C VAL A 70 6.28 4.51 23.36
N TRP A 71 5.40 3.64 22.87
CA TRP A 71 5.68 2.21 22.75
C TRP A 71 6.86 1.92 21.83
N LEU A 72 6.95 2.61 20.69
CA LEU A 72 8.06 2.47 19.76
C LEU A 72 9.38 2.89 20.42
N CYS A 73 9.39 4.02 21.14
CA CYS A 73 10.55 4.48 21.90
C CYS A 73 10.99 3.48 22.98
N LEU A 74 10.03 2.90 23.71
CA LEU A 74 10.31 1.86 24.71
C LEU A 74 10.87 0.58 24.08
N LEU A 75 10.32 0.15 22.93
CA LEU A 75 10.83 -0.99 22.18
C LEU A 75 12.25 -0.77 21.67
N ILE A 76 12.54 0.42 21.12
CA ILE A 76 13.88 0.78 20.66
C ILE A 76 14.85 0.84 21.85
N PHE A 77 14.46 1.44 22.97
CA PHE A 77 15.30 1.52 24.17
C PHE A 77 15.57 0.14 24.78
N GLY A 78 14.53 -0.69 24.89
CA GLY A 78 14.64 -2.08 25.35
C GLY A 78 15.52 -2.89 24.40
N GLY A 79 15.29 -2.80 23.09
CA GLY A 79 16.12 -3.41 22.07
C GLY A 79 17.59 -2.98 22.16
N PHE A 80 17.86 -1.68 22.31
CA PHE A 80 19.23 -1.16 22.45
C PHE A 80 19.92 -1.67 23.72
N LYS A 81 19.21 -1.69 24.86
CA LYS A 81 19.71 -2.26 26.12
C LYS A 81 19.96 -3.76 26.01
N LEU A 82 19.06 -4.50 25.35
CA LEU A 82 19.25 -5.91 25.06
C LEU A 82 20.42 -6.13 24.11
N LEU A 83 20.57 -5.33 23.05
CA LEU A 83 21.72 -5.39 22.15
C LEU A 83 23.03 -5.07 22.88
N GLN A 84 23.03 -4.10 23.79
CA GLN A 84 24.21 -3.76 24.60
C GLN A 84 24.58 -4.89 25.57
N TRP A 85 23.58 -5.50 26.21
CA TRP A 85 23.78 -6.67 27.06
C TRP A 85 24.23 -7.89 26.25
N LEU A 86 23.58 -8.15 25.12
CA LEU A 86 23.96 -9.15 24.15
C LEU A 86 25.35 -8.88 23.60
N SER A 87 25.82 -7.64 23.46
CA SER A 87 27.18 -7.32 23.02
C SER A 87 28.22 -7.74 24.06
N MET A 88 27.93 -7.52 25.35
CA MET A 88 28.78 -8.05 26.43
C MET A 88 28.71 -9.58 26.56
N VAL A 89 27.52 -10.17 26.38
CA VAL A 89 27.29 -11.63 26.47
C VAL A 89 27.70 -12.36 25.18
N ALA A 90 27.78 -11.66 24.05
CA ALA A 90 28.32 -12.09 22.76
C ALA A 90 29.85 -12.12 22.82
N SER A 91 30.35 -12.75 23.87
CA SER A 91 31.53 -13.57 23.85
C SER A 91 31.50 -14.43 22.59
N TRP A 92 32.46 -14.21 21.68
CA TRP A 92 32.95 -15.06 20.56
C TRP A 92 31.95 -15.98 19.81
N LYS A 93 31.20 -16.82 20.52
CA LYS A 93 30.25 -17.83 20.04
C LYS A 93 29.01 -17.24 19.35
N ILE A 94 28.39 -16.18 19.89
CA ILE A 94 27.19 -15.56 19.28
C ILE A 94 27.55 -14.82 18.00
N ASN A 95 28.69 -14.12 17.99
CA ASN A 95 29.19 -13.46 16.79
C ASN A 95 29.48 -14.49 15.67
N CYS A 96 30.12 -15.62 15.99
CA CYS A 96 30.31 -16.71 15.03
C CYS A 96 28.98 -17.28 14.49
N LEU A 97 27.96 -17.47 15.34
CA LEU A 97 26.65 -17.95 14.91
C LEU A 97 25.94 -16.93 14.00
N PHE A 98 26.06 -15.63 14.29
CA PHE A 98 25.48 -14.57 13.48
C PHE A 98 26.14 -14.47 12.10
N VAL A 99 27.48 -14.51 12.05
CA VAL A 99 28.24 -14.56 10.79
C VAL A 99 27.86 -15.81 9.97
N PHE A 100 27.72 -16.97 10.61
CA PHE A 100 27.29 -18.20 9.93
C PHE A 100 25.89 -18.07 9.32
N PHE A 101 24.93 -17.50 10.05
CA PHE A 101 23.58 -17.24 9.53
C PHE A 101 23.59 -16.25 8.36
N LEU A 102 24.40 -15.19 8.43
CA LEU A 102 24.55 -14.24 7.33
C LEU A 102 25.15 -14.89 6.09
N VAL A 103 26.14 -15.79 6.25
CA VAL A 103 26.71 -16.56 5.13
C VAL A 103 25.65 -17.48 4.51
N ILE A 104 24.82 -18.15 5.31
CA ILE A 104 23.71 -18.96 4.77
C ILE A 104 22.70 -18.10 4.00
N ALA A 105 22.34 -16.93 4.56
CA ALA A 105 21.40 -16.00 3.93
C ALA A 105 21.96 -15.45 2.60
N THR A 106 23.25 -15.12 2.53
CA THR A 106 23.86 -14.66 1.27
C THR A 106 23.98 -15.77 0.24
N VAL A 107 24.32 -17.00 0.65
CA VAL A 107 24.35 -18.17 -0.26
C VAL A 107 22.95 -18.45 -0.81
N THR A 108 21.92 -18.49 0.04
CA THR A 108 20.54 -18.70 -0.41
C THR A 108 20.09 -17.59 -1.36
N MET A 109 20.40 -16.33 -1.08
CA MET A 109 20.12 -15.22 -2.01
C MET A 109 20.86 -15.36 -3.34
N GLN A 110 22.13 -15.75 -3.34
CA GLN A 110 22.88 -15.98 -4.59
C GLN A 110 22.30 -17.14 -5.41
N VAL A 111 21.91 -18.24 -4.74
CA VAL A 111 21.25 -19.37 -5.40
C VAL A 111 19.92 -18.95 -6.02
N LEU A 112 19.13 -18.13 -5.31
CA LEU A 112 17.87 -17.60 -5.83
C LEU A 112 18.09 -16.68 -7.05
N ILE A 113 19.09 -15.81 -7.00
CA ILE A 113 19.44 -14.92 -8.12
C ILE A 113 19.88 -15.74 -9.34
N GLN A 114 20.77 -16.72 -9.16
CA GLN A 114 21.21 -17.60 -10.24
C GLN A 114 20.05 -18.43 -10.81
N SER A 115 19.13 -18.89 -9.97
CA SER A 115 17.94 -19.62 -10.40
C SER A 115 16.99 -18.72 -11.19
N SER A 116 16.86 -17.45 -10.80
CA SER A 116 16.08 -16.43 -11.51
C SER A 116 16.63 -16.15 -12.91
N GLU A 117 17.95 -16.04 -13.06
CA GLU A 117 18.61 -15.87 -14.37
C GLU A 117 18.55 -17.15 -15.23
N SER A 118 18.64 -18.33 -14.60
CA SER A 118 18.50 -19.64 -15.27
C SER A 118 17.12 -19.81 -15.91
N GLN A 119 16.05 -19.30 -15.30
CA GLN A 119 14.69 -19.39 -15.84
C GLN A 119 14.46 -18.46 -17.03
N ARG A 120 15.29 -17.41 -17.20
CA ARG A 120 15.28 -16.49 -18.34
C ARG A 120 16.10 -16.99 -19.54
N SER A 121 16.77 -18.13 -19.40
CA SER A 121 17.65 -18.71 -20.41
C SER A 121 17.04 -19.93 -21.12
N THR A 122 15.80 -19.81 -21.59
CA THR A 122 15.35 -20.63 -22.73
C THR A 122 15.05 -19.69 -23.89
N PRO A 123 16.03 -19.39 -24.76
CA PRO A 123 15.70 -18.82 -26.05
C PRO A 123 14.90 -19.89 -26.80
N ALA A 124 13.67 -19.54 -27.18
CA ALA A 124 12.82 -20.39 -27.99
C ALA A 124 13.60 -20.85 -29.22
N LYS A 125 13.78 -22.17 -29.33
CA LYS A 125 14.29 -22.86 -30.51
C LYS A 125 13.45 -22.40 -31.71
N LYS A 126 13.99 -21.54 -32.56
CA LYS A 126 13.37 -21.23 -33.86
C LYS A 126 13.70 -22.38 -34.81
N PRO A 127 12.71 -23.11 -35.37
CA PRO A 127 12.95 -23.90 -36.56
C PRO A 127 12.99 -22.96 -37.78
N LEU A 128 14.08 -23.07 -38.53
CA LEU A 128 14.21 -23.02 -40.00
C LEU A 128 13.11 -22.25 -40.78
N GLN A 129 13.42 -21.07 -41.31
CA GLN A 129 13.18 -20.74 -42.73
C GLN A 129 13.90 -19.45 -43.16
N GLU A 130 14.56 -19.54 -44.32
CA GLU A 130 14.78 -18.47 -45.30
C GLU A 130 15.83 -17.39 -45.00
N GLN A 131 17.03 -17.54 -45.60
CA GLN A 131 17.69 -16.53 -46.46
C GLN A 131 19.21 -16.81 -46.59
N LEU A 132 19.62 -17.44 -47.70
CA LEU A 132 20.92 -17.26 -48.39
C LEU A 132 20.89 -18.15 -49.66
N ILE A 133 21.05 -17.73 -50.92
CA ILE A 133 21.36 -16.49 -51.66
C ILE A 133 20.92 -16.73 -53.13
N PRO A 134 20.57 -15.69 -53.91
CA PRO A 134 20.50 -15.74 -55.38
C PRO A 134 21.88 -15.49 -56.01
N ALA A 135 22.26 -16.31 -57.00
CA ALA A 135 23.15 -15.96 -58.12
C ALA A 135 23.14 -17.12 -59.13
#